data_AF-A0A227J3W6-F1
#
_entry.id   AF-A0A227J3W6-F1
#
_cell.length_a   1.000
_cell.length_b   1.000
_cell.length_c   1.000
_cell.angle_alpha   90.00
_cell.angle_beta   90.00
_cell.angle_gamma   90.00
#
_symmetry.space_group_name_H-M   'P 1'
#
loop_
_entity.id
_entity.type
_entity.pdbx_description
1 polymer ?
#
loop_
_entity_poly.entity_id
_entity_poly.type
_entity_poly.pdbx_seq_one_letter_code
_entity_poly.pdbx_strand_id
1 'polypeptide(L)' 'MTNNITPIHEYKKYWAECFGTAPFLPTSRKEMDALGWDSCDIIIVTGDAYVDHPSFGMAIIGRLLEAQG' A
#
# COMPACT_ATOMS: atom_id res chain seq x y z
N MET A 1 22.62 -8.53 -23.67
CA MET A 1 21.89 -9.36 -22.69
C MET A 1 20.56 -8.67 -22.45
N THR A 2 19.48 -9.14 -23.09
CA THR A 2 18.14 -8.61 -22.85
C THR A 2 17.69 -9.07 -21.47
N ASN A 3 17.49 -8.13 -20.57
CA ASN A 3 17.06 -8.39 -19.21
C ASN A 3 15.59 -8.81 -19.24
N ASN A 4 15.28 -10.09 -19.03
CA ASN A 4 13.92 -10.68 -19.04
C ASN A 4 13.11 -10.32 -17.78
N ILE A 5 13.31 -9.15 -17.19
CA ILE A 5 12.66 -8.75 -15.95
C ILE A 5 11.48 -7.84 -16.29
N THR A 6 10.28 -8.28 -15.94
CA THR A 6 9.08 -7.44 -16.02
C THR A 6 9.21 -6.26 -15.05
N PRO A 7 9.13 -5.01 -15.52
CA PRO A 7 9.12 -3.83 -14.66
C PRO A 7 7.97 -3.88 -13.65
N ILE A 8 8.18 -3.34 -12.45
CA ILE A 8 7.21 -3.43 -11.35
C ILE A 8 5.83 -2.84 -11.69
N HIS A 9 5.79 -1.80 -12.53
CA HIS A 9 4.55 -1.13 -12.93
C HIS A 9 3.79 -1.84 -14.06
N GLU A 10 4.34 -2.93 -14.62
CA GLU A 10 3.69 -3.73 -15.67
C GLU A 10 2.99 -4.98 -15.14
N TYR A 11 3.12 -5.28 -13.84
CA TYR A 11 2.38 -6.39 -13.24
C TYR A 11 0.89 -6.07 -13.18
N LYS A 12 0.07 -7.11 -13.39
CA LYS A 12 -1.38 -6.99 -13.21
C LYS A 12 -1.66 -6.72 -11.72
N LYS A 13 -2.30 -5.58 -11.45
CA LYS A 13 -2.72 -5.20 -10.11
C LYS A 13 -3.74 -6.18 -9.54
N TYR A 14 -3.74 -6.29 -8.21
CA TYR A 14 -4.70 -7.09 -7.48
C TYR A 14 -6.13 -6.56 -7.64
N TRP A 15 -7.13 -7.43 -7.43
CA TRP A 15 -8.53 -7.16 -7.73
C TRP A 15 -9.13 -5.99 -6.93
N ALA A 16 -8.53 -5.65 -5.79
CA ALA A 16 -8.98 -4.56 -4.93
C ALA A 16 -8.73 -3.15 -5.51
N GLU A 17 -8.06 -3.00 -6.66
CA GLU A 17 -7.88 -1.71 -7.34
C GLU A 17 -9.22 -0.95 -7.57
N CYS A 18 -10.34 -1.67 -7.69
CA CYS A 18 -11.66 -1.07 -7.88
C CYS A 18 -12.13 -0.17 -6.71
N PHE A 19 -11.56 -0.31 -5.51
CA PHE A 19 -11.94 0.50 -4.33
C PHE A 19 -11.25 1.87 -4.28
N GLY A 20 -10.32 2.15 -5.20
CA GLY A 20 -9.53 3.38 -5.20
C GLY A 20 -8.48 3.42 -4.09
N THR A 21 -7.72 4.52 -4.02
CA THR A 21 -6.69 4.73 -3.01
C THR A 21 -7.32 5.19 -1.69
N ALA A 22 -6.87 4.63 -0.58
CA ALA A 22 -7.35 5.01 0.74
C ALA A 22 -6.94 6.46 1.08
N PRO A 23 -7.79 7.25 1.76
CA PRO A 23 -7.39 8.58 2.24
C PRO A 23 -6.17 8.54 3.16
N PHE A 24 -6.08 7.50 3.99
CA PHE A 24 -4.94 7.16 4.85
C PHE A 24 -4.79 5.65 4.88
N LEU A 25 -3.58 5.15 5.13
CA LEU A 25 -3.36 3.72 5.32
C LEU A 25 -4.01 3.28 6.64
N PRO A 26 -4.71 2.13 6.68
CA PRO A 26 -5.40 1.69 7.88
C PRO A 26 -4.39 1.32 8.98
N THR A 27 -4.67 1.78 10.19
CA THR A 27 -3.91 1.48 11.41
C THR A 27 -4.67 0.55 12.35
N SER A 28 -5.94 0.25 12.04
CA SER A 28 -6.80 -0.62 12.83
C SER A 28 -7.70 -1.50 11.94
N ARG A 29 -8.17 -2.63 12.51
CA ARG A 29 -9.13 -3.52 11.85
C ARG A 29 -10.42 -2.81 11.43
N LYS A 30 -10.90 -1.87 12.27
CA LYS A 30 -12.11 -1.09 11.99
C LYS A 30 -11.95 -0.20 10.76
N GLU A 31 -10.76 0.37 10.57
CA GLU A 31 -10.44 1.16 9.36
C GLU A 31 -10.33 0.26 8.14
N MET A 32 -9.74 -0.94 8.26
CA MET A 32 -9.74 -1.93 7.18
C MET A 32 -11.16 -2.29 6.75
N ASP A 33 -12.06 -2.55 7.70
CA ASP A 33 -13.47 -2.85 7.40
C ASP A 33 -14.16 -1.71 6.65
N ALA A 34 -13.88 -0.46 7.05
CA ALA A 34 -14.43 0.73 6.40
C ALA A 34 -13.90 0.93 4.97
N LEU A 35 -12.65 0.51 4.71
CA LEU A 35 -12.03 0.52 3.38
C LEU A 35 -12.35 -0.73 2.54
N GLY A 36 -13.04 -1.73 3.11
CA GLY A 36 -13.33 -3.00 2.45
C GLY A 36 -12.14 -3.95 2.34
N TRP A 37 -11.07 -3.72 3.11
CA TRP A 37 -9.88 -4.57 3.12
C TRP A 37 -10.14 -5.81 3.99
N ASP A 38 -9.98 -7.01 3.43
CA ASP A 38 -10.18 -8.27 4.16
C ASP A 38 -8.94 -8.66 4.99
N SER A 39 -7.75 -8.30 4.51
CA SER A 39 -6.47 -8.71 5.06
C SER A 39 -5.36 -7.70 4.70
N CYS A 40 -4.20 -7.81 5.36
CA CYS A 40 -3.00 -7.08 4.99
C CYS A 40 -1.91 -8.09 4.60
N ASP A 41 -1.34 -7.95 3.40
CA ASP A 41 -0.15 -8.74 3.02
C ASP A 41 1.12 -8.27 3.74
N ILE A 42 1.21 -6.95 3.99
CA ILE A 42 2.35 -6.29 4.60
C ILE A 42 1.87 -5.37 5.71
N ILE A 43 2.56 -5.40 6.85
CA ILE A 43 2.34 -4.49 7.98
C ILE A 43 3.63 -3.72 8.24
N ILE A 44 3.57 -2.39 8.20
CA ILE A 44 4.71 -1.52 8.49
C ILE A 44 4.68 -1.16 9.98
N VAL A 45 5.67 -1.64 10.73
CA VAL A 45 5.83 -1.31 12.15
C VAL A 45 6.90 -0.24 12.30
N THR A 46 6.55 0.89 12.92
CA THR A 46 7.45 2.02 13.16
C THR A 46 7.34 2.51 14.60
N GLY A 47 8.43 3.03 15.15
CA GLY A 47 8.45 3.70 16.47
C GLY A 47 8.10 5.19 16.41
N ASP A 48 7.94 5.74 15.21
CA ASP A 48 7.51 7.12 14.98
C ASP A 48 5.98 7.23 14.91
N ALA A 49 5.44 8.43 15.08
CA ALA A 49 4.04 8.70 14.79
C ALA A 49 3.75 8.47 13.29
N TYR A 50 2.60 7.85 12.99
CA TYR A 50 2.15 7.77 11.61
C TYR A 50 1.69 9.16 11.14
N VAL A 51 2.44 9.71 10.18
CA VAL A 51 2.08 10.92 9.45
C VAL A 51 2.19 10.59 7.97
N ASP A 52 1.09 10.72 7.24
CA ASP A 52 1.04 10.42 5.81
C ASP A 52 1.63 11.58 5.00
N HIS A 53 2.95 11.71 5.04
CA HIS A 53 3.70 12.79 4.42
C HIS A 53 4.87 12.25 3.58
N PRO A 54 5.17 12.81 2.39
CA PRO A 54 6.27 12.32 1.54
C PRO A 54 7.67 12.40 2.15
N SER A 55 7.86 13.13 3.25
CA SER A 55 9.14 13.14 3.99
C SER A 55 9.30 11.95 4.95
N PHE A 56 8.26 11.15 5.13
CA PHE A 56 8.18 10.06 6.09
C PHE A 56 8.27 8.71 5.35
N GLY A 57 9.27 7.90 5.70
CA GLY A 57 9.61 6.68 4.96
C GLY A 57 8.48 5.64 4.94
N MET A 58 7.82 5.43 6.08
CA MET A 58 6.66 4.53 6.20
C MET A 58 5.50 4.95 5.29
N ALA A 59 5.27 6.25 5.11
CA ALA A 59 4.23 6.76 4.20
C ALA A 59 4.59 6.44 2.75
N ILE A 60 5.81 6.77 2.29
CA ILE A 60 6.22 6.46 0.92
C ILE A 60 6.16 4.95 0.64
N ILE A 61 6.67 4.12 1.55
CA ILE A 61 6.67 2.66 1.36
C ILE A 61 5.24 2.15 1.26
N GLY A 62 4.36 2.55 2.19
CA GLY A 62 2.97 2.11 2.17
C GLY A 62 2.20 2.57 0.94
N ARG A 63 2.39 3.83 0.50
CA ARG A 63 1.77 4.37 -0.72
C ARG A 63 2.30 3.71 -1.99
N LEU A 64 3.59 3.35 -2.03
CA LEU A 64 4.16 2.60 -3.14
C LEU A 64 3.54 1.22 -3.25
N LEU A 65 3.40 0.51 -2.12
CA LEU A 65 2.79 -0.82 -2.06
C LEU A 65 1.32 -0.75 -2.47
N GLU A 66 0.53 0.17 -1.89
CA GLU A 66 -0.87 0.40 -2.25
C GLU A 66 -1.06 0.66 -3.76
N ALA A 67 -0.13 1.38 -4.40
CA ALA A 67 -0.20 1.64 -5.83
C ALA A 67 0.03 0.40 -6.72
N GLN A 68 0.66 -0.66 -6.18
CA GLN A 68 0.84 -1.93 -6.88
C GLN A 68 -0.31 -2.93 -6.67
N GLY A 69 -1.23 -2.64 -5.73
CA GLY A 69 -2.27 -3.57 -5.28
C GLY A 69 -1.69 -4.66 -4.39
#